data_AF-A0A6G0XCL0-F1
#
_entry.id   AF-A0A6G0XCL0-F1
#
_cell.length_a   1.000
_cell.length_b   1.000
_cell.length_c   1.000
_cell.angle_alpha   90.00
_cell.angle_beta   90.00
_cell.angle_gamma   90.00
#
_symmetry.space_group_name_H-M   'P 1'
#
loop_
_entity.id
_entity.type
_entity.pdbx_description
1 polymer ?
#
loop_
_entity_poly.entity_id
_entity_poly.type
_entity_poly.pdbx_seq_one_letter_code
_entity_poly.pdbx_strand_id
1 'polypeptide(L)'
;MRVGVWLSCLFGVATARVFVALAPKSNEYTDITPENLPTCPQSKWALKGQTYDSFTACSASPTTVLAVNPFRCASYSVNPSQGLYACDKCYFAWSYAKNSQTQIVPWSTPAQAQSFRAPISAFFVPQRLSRRNDLKSCLMVMDSNLRQLCDYIVREDANLPRGSKATCVKGSVFTPFANLLGDADQCRQYEIYRGKVVCRK
;
A
#
# COMPACT_ATOMS: atom_id res chain seq x y z
N MET A 1 -17.80 -42.32 41.13
CA MET A 1 -17.72 -40.89 40.79
C MET A 1 -16.34 -40.63 40.17
N ARG A 2 -16.27 -40.33 38.87
CA ARG A 2 -15.03 -39.89 38.21
C ARG A 2 -15.12 -38.37 38.00
N VAL A 3 -14.29 -37.64 38.74
CA VAL A 3 -14.07 -36.20 38.55
C VAL A 3 -13.08 -36.04 37.39
N GLY A 4 -13.41 -35.12 36.48
CA GLY A 4 -12.77 -34.97 35.18
C GLY A 4 -11.47 -34.17 35.18
N VAL A 5 -10.94 -33.97 33.97
CA VAL A 5 -10.26 -32.75 33.52
C VAL A 5 -10.48 -32.67 32.02
N TRP A 6 -11.36 -31.78 31.56
CA TRP A 6 -11.37 -31.32 30.17
C TRP A 6 -10.36 -30.18 30.07
N LEU A 7 -9.16 -30.49 29.57
CA LEU A 7 -8.17 -29.48 29.23
C LEU A 7 -8.54 -28.90 27.86
N SER A 8 -9.35 -27.84 27.87
CA SER A 8 -9.61 -27.03 26.69
C SER A 8 -8.37 -26.19 26.38
N CYS A 9 -7.44 -26.74 25.60
CA CYS A 9 -6.36 -25.94 25.02
C CYS A 9 -6.96 -24.98 23.97
N LEU A 10 -7.36 -23.80 24.41
CA LEU A 10 -7.52 -22.62 23.55
C LEU A 10 -6.13 -22.24 23.03
N PHE A 11 -5.68 -22.90 21.95
CA PHE A 11 -4.61 -22.37 21.12
C PHE A 11 -5.13 -21.12 20.43
N GLY A 12 -4.97 -19.97 21.08
CA GLY A 12 -5.01 -18.70 20.40
C GLY A 12 -3.89 -18.70 19.36
N VAL A 13 -4.25 -18.92 18.09
CA VAL A 13 -3.31 -18.72 16.98
C VAL A 13 -2.95 -17.24 17.02
N ALA A 14 -1.75 -16.92 17.50
CA ALA A 14 -1.25 -15.56 17.46
C ALA A 14 -1.25 -15.12 15.98
N THR A 15 -2.07 -14.13 15.64
CA THR A 15 -2.09 -13.55 14.30
C THR A 15 -0.71 -12.97 14.02
N ALA A 16 -0.06 -13.44 12.96
CA ALA A 16 1.26 -12.97 12.58
C ALA A 16 1.16 -11.47 12.24
N ARG A 17 1.85 -10.64 13.01
CA ARG A 17 1.93 -9.20 12.76
C ARG A 17 2.98 -8.91 11.70
N VAL A 18 2.63 -8.05 10.75
CA VAL A 18 3.57 -7.46 9.80
C VAL A 18 3.92 -6.07 10.29
N PHE A 19 5.22 -5.80 10.45
CA PHE A 19 5.73 -4.51 10.92
C PHE A 19 6.45 -3.77 9.80
N VAL A 20 6.27 -2.45 9.74
CA VAL A 20 7.05 -1.56 8.88
C VAL A 20 7.69 -0.47 9.71
N ALA A 21 9.01 -0.39 9.65
CA ALA A 21 9.78 0.70 10.22
C ALA A 21 9.78 1.90 9.26
N LEU A 22 9.25 3.02 9.76
CA LEU A 22 9.18 4.31 9.08
C LEU A 22 10.24 5.22 9.70
N ALA A 23 11.25 5.59 8.89
CA ALA A 23 12.29 6.49 9.38
C ALA A 23 11.70 7.90 9.65
N PRO A 24 12.12 8.60 10.72
CA PRO A 24 13.17 8.22 11.67
C PRO A 24 12.72 7.52 12.96
N LYS A 25 11.42 7.41 13.32
CA LYS A 25 11.04 6.92 14.67
C LYS A 25 9.69 6.19 14.84
N SER A 26 8.91 5.94 13.78
CA SER A 26 7.63 5.21 13.95
C SER A 26 7.72 3.78 13.43
N ASN A 27 7.15 2.84 14.18
CA ASN A 27 6.83 1.52 13.68
C ASN A 27 5.31 1.44 13.56
N GLU A 28 4.85 1.09 12.37
CA GLU A 28 3.47 0.73 12.14
C GLU A 28 3.37 -0.79 11.99
N TYR A 29 2.20 -1.34 12.29
CA TYR A 29 1.94 -2.76 12.13
C TYR A 29 0.53 -3.03 11.67
N THR A 30 0.30 -4.21 11.10
CA THR A 30 -1.03 -4.74 10.84
C THR A 30 -1.10 -6.21 11.23
N ASP A 31 -2.29 -6.68 11.58
CA ASP A 31 -2.56 -8.11 11.76
C ASP A 31 -3.02 -8.78 10.45
N ILE A 32 -3.14 -8.01 9.35
CA ILE A 32 -3.53 -8.50 8.03
C ILE A 32 -2.26 -8.80 7.21
N THR A 33 -2.01 -10.08 6.92
CA THR A 33 -0.89 -10.47 6.06
C THR A 33 -1.30 -10.42 4.59
N PRO A 34 -0.61 -9.66 3.71
CA PRO A 34 -0.83 -9.70 2.28
C PRO A 34 -0.63 -11.10 1.68
N GLU A 35 -1.41 -11.42 0.66
CA GLU A 35 -1.20 -12.63 -0.12
C GLU A 35 0.18 -12.62 -0.79
N ASN A 36 0.85 -13.78 -0.80
CA ASN A 36 2.17 -13.98 -1.38
C ASN A 36 3.26 -13.01 -0.88
N LEU A 37 3.09 -12.39 0.30
CA LEU A 37 4.17 -11.64 0.92
C LEU A 37 5.37 -12.59 1.13
N PRO A 38 6.55 -12.31 0.54
CA PRO A 38 7.71 -13.18 0.72
C PRO A 38 8.10 -13.26 2.20
N THR A 39 8.64 -14.40 2.62
CA THR A 39 8.99 -14.62 4.02
C THR A 39 10.06 -13.64 4.50
N CYS A 40 9.81 -13.01 5.65
CA CYS A 40 10.79 -12.22 6.38
C CYS A 40 10.87 -12.78 7.80
N PRO A 41 12.02 -13.32 8.26
CA PRO A 41 12.13 -14.06 9.53
C PRO A 41 11.62 -13.33 10.78
N GLN A 42 11.62 -12.00 10.78
CA GLN A 42 11.13 -11.17 11.89
C GLN A 42 9.80 -10.46 11.58
N SER A 43 9.19 -10.77 10.42
CA SER A 43 8.05 -10.03 9.84
C SER A 43 8.23 -8.51 9.84
N LYS A 44 9.49 -8.06 9.85
CA LYS A 44 9.88 -6.66 10.00
C LYS A 44 10.48 -6.15 8.71
N TRP A 45 9.78 -5.20 8.14
CA TRP A 45 10.10 -4.55 6.89
C TRP A 45 10.56 -3.12 7.16
N ALA A 46 11.46 -2.60 6.33
CA ALA A 46 11.99 -1.24 6.48
C ALA A 46 11.90 -0.50 5.14
N LEU A 47 11.38 0.73 5.17
CA LEU A 47 11.36 1.58 3.99
C LEU A 47 12.79 1.88 3.50
N LYS A 48 12.98 1.75 2.19
CA LYS A 48 14.17 2.16 1.45
C LYS A 48 13.86 3.49 0.77
N GLY A 49 13.87 4.58 1.54
CA GLY A 49 13.57 5.92 1.02
C GLY A 49 13.03 6.87 2.08
N GLN A 50 12.58 8.05 1.65
CA GLN A 50 12.04 9.08 2.56
C GLN A 50 10.51 9.12 2.59
N THR A 51 9.84 8.37 1.71
CA THR A 51 8.39 8.47 1.52
C THR A 51 7.70 7.12 1.75
N TYR A 52 6.43 7.14 2.14
CA TYR A 52 5.65 5.92 2.39
C TYR A 52 5.41 5.06 1.13
N ASP A 53 5.56 5.63 -0.07
CA ASP A 53 5.44 4.95 -1.38
C ASP A 53 6.76 4.32 -1.85
N SER A 54 7.80 4.42 -1.03
CA SER A 54 9.12 3.87 -1.34
C SER A 54 9.12 2.33 -1.33
N PHE A 55 10.18 1.77 -1.90
CA PHE A 55 10.47 0.34 -1.81
C PHE A 55 10.68 -0.08 -0.35
N THR A 56 10.42 -1.34 -0.05
CA THR A 56 10.52 -1.85 1.33
C THR A 56 11.36 -3.12 1.34
N ALA A 57 12.37 -3.22 2.20
CA ALA A 57 13.21 -4.41 2.30
C ALA A 57 12.97 -5.17 3.61
N CYS A 58 13.15 -6.49 3.59
CA CYS A 58 13.12 -7.27 4.82
C CYS A 58 14.33 -6.90 5.70
N SER A 59 14.09 -6.61 6.98
CA SER A 59 15.15 -6.15 7.89
C SER A 59 16.19 -7.24 8.16
N ALA A 60 15.77 -8.50 8.16
CA ALA A 60 16.64 -9.66 8.36
C ALA A 60 17.26 -10.19 7.05
N SER A 61 16.75 -9.77 5.88
CA SER A 61 17.26 -10.14 4.56
C SER A 61 17.09 -8.98 3.59
N PRO A 62 18.04 -8.02 3.55
CA PRO A 62 17.90 -6.79 2.77
C PRO A 62 17.82 -6.99 1.25
N THR A 63 18.10 -8.21 0.76
CA THR A 63 17.99 -8.61 -0.64
C THR A 63 16.54 -8.91 -1.07
N THR A 64 15.65 -9.20 -0.12
CA THR A 64 14.21 -9.35 -0.39
C THR A 64 13.57 -7.96 -0.35
N VAL A 65 13.25 -7.42 -1.53
CA VAL A 65 12.70 -6.07 -1.69
C VAL A 65 11.31 -6.11 -2.29
N LEU A 66 10.40 -5.30 -1.75
CA LEU A 66 9.03 -5.10 -2.18
C LEU A 66 8.93 -3.77 -2.93
N ALA A 67 8.11 -3.74 -3.97
CA ALA A 67 7.83 -2.53 -4.77
C ALA A 67 7.10 -1.42 -3.98
N VAL A 68 6.55 -1.74 -2.81
CA VAL A 68 5.80 -0.81 -1.95
C VAL A 68 5.69 -1.36 -0.53
N ASN A 69 5.39 -0.48 0.43
CA ASN A 69 5.02 -0.83 1.80
C ASN A 69 3.91 -1.93 1.85
N PRO A 70 4.12 -3.01 2.66
CA PRO A 70 3.14 -4.08 2.88
C PRO A 70 1.70 -3.66 3.15
N PHE A 71 1.46 -2.52 3.82
CA PHE A 71 0.12 -2.07 4.18
C PHE A 71 -0.71 -1.57 3.00
N ARG A 72 -0.12 -1.53 1.81
CA ARG A 72 -0.74 -1.00 0.59
C ARG A 72 -1.02 -2.08 -0.45
N CYS A 73 -0.32 -3.19 -0.34
CA CYS A 73 -0.45 -4.30 -1.25
C CYS A 73 -1.27 -5.41 -0.60
N ALA A 74 -2.37 -5.78 -1.24
CA ALA A 74 -3.17 -6.93 -0.85
C ALA A 74 -2.56 -8.25 -1.35
N SER A 75 -1.86 -8.22 -2.49
CA SER A 75 -1.26 -9.42 -3.10
C SER A 75 0.01 -9.08 -3.87
N TYR A 76 1.11 -9.73 -3.52
CA TYR A 76 2.40 -9.61 -4.19
C TYR A 76 2.57 -10.67 -5.30
N SER A 77 3.43 -10.38 -6.27
CA SER A 77 3.84 -11.36 -7.28
C SER A 77 4.64 -12.49 -6.65
N VAL A 78 4.42 -13.74 -7.07
CA VAL A 78 5.17 -14.91 -6.55
C VAL A 78 6.66 -14.87 -6.96
N ASN A 79 6.95 -14.33 -8.15
CA ASN A 79 8.31 -14.26 -8.69
C ASN A 79 8.78 -12.80 -8.77
N PRO A 80 9.94 -12.45 -8.18
CA PRO A 80 10.47 -11.12 -8.26
C PRO A 80 11.03 -10.83 -9.66
N SER A 81 10.79 -9.61 -10.15
CA SER A 81 11.46 -9.08 -11.34
C SER A 81 12.55 -8.13 -10.90
N GLN A 82 13.77 -8.28 -11.43
CA GLN A 82 14.94 -7.47 -11.05
C GLN A 82 15.22 -7.47 -9.53
N GLY A 83 14.90 -8.58 -8.84
CA GLY A 83 15.05 -8.70 -7.38
C GLY A 83 13.96 -8.01 -6.56
N LEU A 84 12.92 -7.46 -7.20
CA LEU A 84 11.79 -6.80 -6.54
C LEU A 84 10.50 -7.59 -6.73
N TYR A 85 9.78 -7.81 -5.63
CA TYR A 85 8.43 -8.35 -5.63
C TYR A 85 7.45 -7.22 -5.97
N ALA A 86 6.76 -7.34 -7.11
CA ALA A 86 5.77 -6.38 -7.57
C ALA A 86 4.48 -6.50 -6.74
N CYS A 87 3.70 -5.42 -6.67
CA CYS A 87 2.37 -5.48 -6.11
C CYS A 87 1.33 -5.72 -7.22
N ASP A 88 0.75 -6.91 -7.26
CA ASP A 88 -0.26 -7.26 -8.27
C ASP A 88 -1.64 -6.71 -7.94
N LYS A 89 -1.95 -6.55 -6.66
CA LYS A 89 -3.23 -6.00 -6.20
C LYS A 89 -3.04 -5.07 -5.02
N CYS A 90 -3.48 -3.82 -5.15
CA CYS A 90 -3.52 -2.87 -4.05
C CYS A 90 -4.71 -3.15 -3.12
N TYR A 91 -4.56 -2.83 -1.84
CA TYR A 91 -5.72 -2.58 -0.99
C TYR A 91 -6.58 -1.44 -1.57
N PHE A 92 -7.83 -1.35 -1.14
CA PHE A 92 -8.72 -0.25 -1.46
C PHE A 92 -8.32 1.03 -0.72
N ALA A 93 -8.28 0.93 0.60
CA ALA A 93 -8.07 2.04 1.53
C ALA A 93 -7.50 1.52 2.85
N TRP A 94 -7.17 2.42 3.76
CA TRP A 94 -6.79 2.07 5.12
C TRP A 94 -7.22 3.12 6.15
N SER A 95 -7.26 2.72 7.42
CA SER A 95 -7.23 3.64 8.56
C SER A 95 -6.39 3.07 9.69
N TYR A 96 -6.16 3.88 10.72
CA TYR A 96 -5.74 3.34 12.00
C TYR A 96 -6.87 2.55 12.67
N ALA A 97 -6.52 1.53 13.44
CA ALA A 97 -7.47 0.83 14.30
C ALA A 97 -8.03 1.76 15.38
N LYS A 98 -9.22 1.45 15.90
CA LYS A 98 -9.84 2.22 16.99
C LYS A 98 -8.88 2.28 18.18
N ASN A 99 -8.61 3.49 18.67
CA ASN A 99 -7.69 3.78 19.78
C ASN A 99 -6.22 3.42 19.53
N SER A 100 -5.79 3.35 18.27
CA SER A 100 -4.39 3.15 17.90
C SER A 100 -3.92 4.23 16.92
N GLN A 101 -2.65 4.58 17.00
CA GLN A 101 -1.98 5.46 16.02
C GLN A 101 -0.87 4.71 15.25
N THR A 102 -0.75 3.40 15.45
CA THR A 102 0.32 2.59 14.86
C THR A 102 -0.20 1.28 14.25
N GLN A 103 -1.40 0.85 14.62
CA GLN A 103 -2.05 -0.31 14.03
C GLN A 103 -2.82 0.13 12.79
N ILE A 104 -2.40 -0.37 11.63
CA ILE A 104 -2.97 -0.14 10.33
C ILE A 104 -4.01 -1.21 10.03
N VAL A 105 -5.19 -0.79 9.60
CA VAL A 105 -6.26 -1.67 9.14
C VAL A 105 -6.49 -1.38 7.65
N PRO A 106 -5.81 -2.11 6.74
CA PRO A 106 -6.09 -2.01 5.33
C PRO A 106 -7.35 -2.79 4.96
N TRP A 107 -8.06 -2.35 3.93
CA TRP A 107 -9.24 -3.05 3.40
C TRP A 107 -9.08 -3.30 1.92
N SER A 108 -9.43 -4.49 1.45
CA SER A 108 -9.33 -4.87 0.04
C SER A 108 -10.49 -4.35 -0.79
N THR A 109 -11.62 -4.00 -0.17
CA THR A 109 -12.83 -3.55 -0.88
C THR A 109 -13.50 -2.36 -0.19
N PRO A 110 -14.32 -1.58 -0.93
CA PRO A 110 -15.15 -0.53 -0.33
C PRO A 110 -16.10 -1.05 0.76
N ALA A 111 -16.70 -2.23 0.56
CA ALA A 111 -17.63 -2.83 1.53
C ALA A 111 -16.96 -3.15 2.87
N GLN A 112 -15.71 -3.67 2.82
CA GLN A 112 -14.91 -3.89 4.03
C GLN A 112 -14.63 -2.58 4.77
N ALA A 113 -14.22 -1.52 4.04
CA ALA A 113 -13.96 -0.22 4.64
C ALA A 113 -15.22 0.40 5.29
N GLN A 114 -16.37 0.31 4.61
CA GLN A 114 -17.66 0.81 5.13
C GLN A 114 -18.09 0.09 6.41
N SER A 115 -17.83 -1.21 6.52
CA SER A 115 -18.21 -2.01 7.70
C SER A 115 -17.51 -1.59 8.99
N PHE A 116 -16.34 -0.94 8.89
CA PHE A 116 -15.49 -0.62 10.04
C PHE A 116 -15.85 0.71 10.72
N ARG A 117 -16.70 1.54 10.08
CA ARG A 117 -17.19 2.84 10.58
C ARG A 117 -16.10 3.82 11.06
N ALA A 118 -14.84 3.60 10.69
CA ALA A 118 -13.72 4.48 10.98
C ALA A 118 -13.50 5.46 9.81
N PRO A 119 -13.00 6.69 10.07
CA PRO A 119 -12.62 7.58 9.00
C PRO A 119 -11.47 6.98 8.20
N ILE A 120 -11.65 6.87 6.88
CA ILE A 120 -10.60 6.44 5.97
C ILE A 120 -9.46 7.47 6.02
N SER A 121 -8.24 6.99 6.23
CA SER A 121 -7.03 7.85 6.26
C SER A 121 -6.46 8.10 4.88
N ALA A 122 -6.49 7.10 3.99
CA ALA A 122 -6.11 7.25 2.60
C ALA A 122 -6.68 6.14 1.72
N PHE A 123 -6.58 6.34 0.41
CA PHE A 123 -6.88 5.36 -0.62
C PHE A 123 -5.59 4.94 -1.32
N PHE A 124 -5.60 3.77 -1.94
CA PHE A 124 -4.49 3.32 -2.77
C PHE A 124 -4.92 3.23 -4.22
N VAL A 125 -4.10 3.63 -5.17
CA VAL A 125 -4.38 3.54 -6.61
C VAL A 125 -3.32 2.62 -7.23
N PRO A 126 -3.70 1.63 -8.05
CA PRO A 126 -2.72 0.83 -8.78
C PRO A 126 -1.81 1.73 -9.62
N GLN A 127 -0.51 1.48 -9.59
CA GLN A 127 0.45 2.20 -10.42
C GLN A 127 1.48 1.28 -11.07
N ARG A 128 2.10 1.77 -12.15
CA ARG A 128 3.26 1.17 -12.80
C ARG A 128 4.39 2.19 -12.86
N LEU A 129 5.60 1.76 -12.51
CA LEU A 129 6.80 2.60 -12.54
C LEU A 129 7.57 2.33 -13.84
N SER A 130 7.44 3.22 -14.83
CA SER A 130 7.94 2.95 -16.19
C SER A 130 9.46 2.88 -16.28
N ARG A 131 10.21 3.64 -15.47
CA ARG A 131 11.68 3.55 -15.40
C ARG A 131 12.19 2.32 -14.64
N ARG A 132 11.27 1.51 -14.11
CA ARG A 132 11.54 0.26 -13.40
C ARG A 132 10.92 -0.92 -14.12
N ASN A 133 10.99 -0.93 -15.46
CA ASN A 133 10.43 -1.98 -16.30
C ASN A 133 8.94 -2.24 -16.01
N ASP A 134 8.15 -1.17 -15.94
CA ASP A 134 6.72 -1.20 -15.62
C ASP A 134 6.37 -1.93 -14.30
N LEU A 135 7.26 -1.84 -13.31
CA LEU A 135 7.06 -2.45 -11.99
C LEU A 135 5.71 -2.02 -11.40
N LYS A 136 4.86 -3.01 -11.10
CA LYS A 136 3.56 -2.77 -10.46
C LYS A 136 3.73 -2.42 -8.99
N SER A 137 3.04 -1.37 -8.56
CA SER A 137 3.08 -0.83 -7.21
C SER A 137 1.73 -0.17 -6.87
N CYS A 138 1.63 0.46 -5.71
CA CYS A 138 0.42 1.14 -5.23
C CYS A 138 0.75 2.56 -4.77
N LEU A 139 0.10 3.55 -5.38
CA LEU A 139 0.20 4.95 -4.97
C LEU A 139 -0.78 5.22 -3.84
N MET A 140 -0.34 5.84 -2.75
CA MET A 140 -1.27 6.35 -1.74
C MET A 140 -1.73 7.76 -2.08
N VAL A 141 -3.03 8.00 -1.99
CA VAL A 141 -3.66 9.29 -2.25
C VAL A 141 -4.75 9.60 -1.22
N MET A 142 -5.01 10.88 -0.96
CA MET A 142 -6.08 11.30 -0.05
C MET A 142 -7.44 11.35 -0.75
N ASP A 143 -7.48 11.59 -2.06
CA ASP A 143 -8.72 11.62 -2.83
C ASP A 143 -9.22 10.22 -3.22
N SER A 144 -10.43 9.89 -2.77
CA SER A 144 -11.13 8.67 -3.16
C SER A 144 -11.47 8.59 -4.65
N ASN A 145 -11.65 9.74 -5.29
CA ASN A 145 -12.14 9.85 -6.66
C ASN A 145 -11.07 9.49 -7.70
N LEU A 146 -9.77 9.59 -7.36
CA LEU A 146 -8.72 9.27 -8.32
C LEU A 146 -8.79 7.82 -8.82
N ARG A 147 -9.24 6.88 -7.97
CA ARG A 147 -9.51 5.49 -8.38
C ARG A 147 -10.67 5.35 -9.35
N GLN A 148 -11.60 6.30 -9.36
CA GLN A 148 -12.70 6.32 -10.33
C GLN A 148 -12.25 6.94 -11.65
N LEU A 149 -11.29 7.89 -11.60
CA LEU A 149 -10.72 8.53 -12.77
C LEU A 149 -9.73 7.62 -13.52
N CYS A 150 -8.98 6.79 -12.80
CA CYS A 150 -7.91 5.95 -13.34
C CYS A 150 -8.10 4.50 -12.93
N ASP A 151 -8.05 3.57 -13.90
CA ASP A 151 -7.90 2.14 -13.60
C ASP A 151 -6.53 1.88 -12.96
N TYR A 152 -5.51 2.58 -13.46
CA TYR A 152 -4.18 2.66 -12.88
C TYR A 152 -3.43 3.91 -13.34
N ILE A 153 -2.31 4.20 -12.69
CA ILE A 153 -1.43 5.33 -13.02
C ILE A 153 -0.10 4.81 -13.57
N VAL A 154 0.36 5.32 -14.71
CA VAL A 154 1.75 5.15 -15.14
C VAL A 154 2.53 6.34 -14.63
N ARG A 155 3.53 6.07 -13.79
CA ARG A 155 4.40 7.09 -13.18
C ARG A 155 5.84 6.79 -13.55
N GLU A 156 6.67 7.80 -13.79
CA GLU A 156 8.05 7.53 -14.23
C GLU A 156 8.86 6.76 -13.18
N ASP A 157 8.81 7.20 -11.92
CA ASP A 157 9.48 6.53 -10.79
C ASP A 157 8.84 6.95 -9.45
N ALA A 158 9.16 6.23 -8.38
CA ALA A 158 8.78 6.54 -6.99
C ALA A 158 9.96 7.15 -6.20
N ASN A 159 9.70 7.63 -4.98
CA ASN A 159 10.72 8.16 -4.06
C ASN A 159 11.52 9.35 -4.63
N LEU A 160 10.83 10.21 -5.41
CA LEU A 160 11.42 11.44 -5.94
C LEU A 160 10.92 12.65 -5.12
N PRO A 161 11.82 13.50 -4.57
CA PRO A 161 11.42 14.62 -3.70
C PRO A 161 10.44 15.62 -4.32
N ARG A 162 10.42 15.75 -5.65
CA ARG A 162 9.54 16.66 -6.40
C ARG A 162 8.37 15.95 -7.09
N GLY A 163 8.19 14.65 -6.81
CA GLY A 163 7.31 13.80 -7.60
C GLY A 163 7.87 13.49 -8.99
N SER A 164 7.05 12.85 -9.81
CA SER A 164 7.42 12.44 -11.17
C SER A 164 6.27 12.63 -12.16
N LYS A 165 6.57 12.62 -13.46
CA LYS A 165 5.51 12.70 -14.47
C LYS A 165 4.63 11.47 -14.34
N ALA A 166 3.33 11.69 -14.47
CA ALA A 166 2.34 10.64 -14.35
C ALA A 166 1.27 10.78 -15.44
N THR A 167 0.70 9.64 -15.82
CA THR A 167 -0.43 9.50 -16.73
C THR A 167 -1.47 8.61 -16.09
N CYS A 168 -2.70 9.12 -16.02
CA CYS A 168 -3.87 8.36 -15.65
C CYS A 168 -4.32 7.51 -16.83
N VAL A 169 -4.52 6.21 -16.63
CA VAL A 169 -5.01 5.29 -17.65
C VAL A 169 -6.40 4.82 -17.26
N LYS A 170 -7.37 4.95 -18.17
CA LYS A 170 -8.72 4.42 -18.02
C LYS A 170 -9.18 3.78 -19.34
N GLY A 171 -9.28 2.45 -19.36
CA GLY A 171 -9.40 1.69 -20.59
C GLY A 171 -8.29 2.04 -21.58
N SER A 172 -8.66 2.54 -22.76
CA SER A 172 -7.73 3.01 -23.79
C SER A 172 -7.40 4.51 -23.71
N VAL A 173 -7.92 5.22 -22.71
CA VAL A 173 -7.75 6.68 -22.57
C VAL A 173 -6.54 6.96 -21.67
N PHE A 174 -5.63 7.79 -22.17
CA PHE A 174 -4.41 8.22 -21.49
C PHE A 174 -4.50 9.72 -21.21
N THR A 175 -4.62 10.09 -19.94
CA THR A 175 -4.74 11.48 -19.51
C THR A 175 -3.54 11.88 -18.66
N PRO A 176 -2.66 12.78 -19.13
CA PRO A 176 -1.49 13.19 -18.35
C PRO A 176 -1.91 14.00 -17.12
N PHE A 177 -1.16 13.89 -16.03
CA PHE A 177 -1.30 14.80 -14.90
C PHE A 177 -0.74 16.18 -15.25
N ALA A 178 -1.40 17.24 -14.78
CA ALA A 178 -0.97 18.61 -15.05
C ALA A 178 0.30 19.01 -14.30
N ASN A 179 0.51 18.44 -13.11
CA ASN A 179 1.68 18.64 -12.28
C ASN A 179 2.38 17.29 -12.01
N LEU A 180 3.63 17.35 -11.54
CA LEU A 180 4.32 16.16 -11.06
C LEU A 180 3.54 15.54 -9.89
N LEU A 181 3.39 14.22 -9.92
CA LEU A 181 2.65 13.47 -8.91
C LEU A 181 3.61 13.02 -7.81
N GLY A 182 3.32 13.42 -6.58
CA GLY A 182 4.14 13.07 -5.41
C GLY A 182 3.93 11.64 -4.96
N ASP A 183 4.79 11.19 -4.05
CA ASP A 183 4.44 10.08 -3.16
C ASP A 183 3.49 10.57 -2.07
N ALA A 184 2.64 9.69 -1.56
CA ALA A 184 1.68 9.98 -0.51
C ALA A 184 0.88 11.24 -0.86
N ASP A 185 0.36 11.31 -2.09
CA ASP A 185 -0.12 12.57 -2.65
C ASP A 185 -1.30 13.10 -1.82
N GLN A 186 -1.12 14.35 -1.35
CA GLN A 186 -2.02 15.00 -0.41
C GLN A 186 -3.20 15.70 -1.09
N CYS A 187 -3.32 15.59 -2.41
CA CYS A 187 -4.44 16.14 -3.12
C CYS A 187 -5.77 15.56 -2.62
N ARG A 188 -6.71 16.45 -2.30
CA ARG A 188 -8.02 16.07 -1.76
C ARG A 188 -9.08 15.85 -2.83
N GLN A 189 -8.85 16.39 -4.04
CA GLN A 189 -9.79 16.29 -5.13
C GLN A 189 -9.07 16.36 -6.47
N TYR A 190 -9.12 15.26 -7.21
CA TYR A 190 -8.72 15.20 -8.60
C TYR A 190 -9.93 15.28 -9.52
N GLU A 191 -9.69 15.88 -10.68
CA GLU A 191 -10.63 15.87 -11.80
C GLU A 191 -9.88 15.94 -13.12
N ILE A 192 -10.61 15.73 -14.22
CA ILE A 192 -10.11 15.99 -15.56
C ILE A 192 -10.51 17.41 -15.96
N TYR A 193 -9.53 18.28 -16.19
CA TYR A 193 -9.74 19.63 -16.68
C TYR A 193 -8.84 19.89 -17.89
N ARG A 194 -9.44 20.31 -19.01
CA ARG A 194 -8.75 20.58 -20.28
C ARG A 194 -7.80 19.44 -20.70
N GLY A 195 -8.29 18.20 -20.63
CA GLY A 195 -7.54 17.01 -21.05
C GLY A 195 -6.38 16.61 -20.13
N LYS A 196 -6.34 17.12 -18.90
CA LYS A 196 -5.32 16.76 -17.90
C LYS A 196 -5.97 16.40 -16.58
N VAL A 197 -5.35 15.49 -15.83
CA VAL A 197 -5.70 15.26 -14.43
C VAL A 197 -5.12 16.39 -13.59
N VAL A 198 -5.97 17.16 -12.93
CA VAL A 198 -5.59 18.31 -12.11
C VAL A 198 -5.96 18.04 -10.66
N CYS A 199 -5.11 18.50 -9.74
CA CYS A 199 -5.48 18.60 -8.34
C CYS A 199 -6.20 19.94 -8.10
N ARG A 200 -7.44 19.89 -7.61
CA ARG A 200 -8.17 21.05 -7.11
C ARG A 200 -7.77 21.32 -5.67
N LYS A 201 -7.55 22.60 -5.37
CA LYS A 201 -7.33 23.08 -4.01
C LYS A 201 -8.66 23.28 -3.30
#